data_AF-A0A520HAU5-F1
#
_entry.id   AF-A0A520HAU5-F1
#
_cell.length_a   1.000
_cell.length_b   1.000
_cell.length_c   1.000
_cell.angle_alpha   90.00
_cell.angle_beta   90.00
_cell.angle_gamma   90.00
#
_symmetry.space_group_name_H-M   'P 1'
#
loop_
_entity.id
_entity.type
_entity.pdbx_description
1 polymer ?
#
loop_
_entity_poly.entity_id
_entity_poly.type
_entity_poly.pdbx_seq_one_letter_code
_entity_poly.pdbx_strand_id
1 'polypeptide(L)'
;MRWTVLLLFASAATPVWAAPRTSVTLDSGWSMRIDPADTAAAKAHPKAARWLRATVPGSAQTDLMAAKIVPDPYKGLNEAKIQWVGLTDWQYRTTLRMTAEQLARDHVDLVFDGLDTFAEVRLNG
;
A
#
# COMPACT_ATOMS: atom_id res chain seq x y z
N MET A 1 -61.54 -13.15 40.64
CA MET A 1 -60.26 -12.54 41.06
C MET A 1 -59.22 -12.84 39.98
N ARG A 2 -58.77 -11.82 39.24
CA ARG A 2 -57.76 -11.96 38.17
C ARG A 2 -56.38 -11.69 38.76
N TRP A 3 -55.44 -12.62 38.60
CA TRP A 3 -54.04 -12.44 38.96
C TRP A 3 -53.27 -11.98 37.72
N THR A 4 -52.64 -10.82 37.80
CA THR A 4 -51.72 -10.32 36.77
C THR A 4 -50.31 -10.63 37.24
N VAL A 5 -49.59 -11.50 36.52
CA VAL A 5 -48.17 -11.78 36.78
C VAL A 5 -47.35 -10.76 35.98
N LEU A 6 -46.59 -9.92 36.68
CA LEU A 6 -45.61 -9.03 36.06
C LEU A 6 -44.31 -9.81 35.82
N LEU A 7 -43.95 -10.01 34.55
CA LEU A 7 -42.64 -10.54 34.16
C LEU A 7 -41.63 -9.38 34.09
N LEU A 8 -40.78 -9.28 35.11
CA LEU A 8 -39.59 -8.43 35.11
C LEU A 8 -38.54 -9.02 34.16
N PHE A 9 -38.37 -8.42 32.99
CA PHE A 9 -37.22 -8.70 32.13
C PHE A 9 -35.99 -7.97 32.70
N ALA A 10 -35.14 -8.71 33.40
CA ALA A 10 -33.80 -8.24 33.73
C ALA A 10 -32.94 -8.25 32.46
N SER A 11 -32.69 -7.07 31.89
CA SER A 11 -31.70 -6.91 30.82
C SER A 11 -30.31 -7.07 31.42
N ALA A 12 -29.67 -8.22 31.17
CA ALA A 12 -28.26 -8.40 31.49
C ALA A 12 -27.43 -7.59 30.48
N ALA A 13 -26.74 -6.56 30.97
CA ALA A 13 -25.78 -5.81 30.17
C ALA A 13 -24.62 -6.75 29.80
N THR A 14 -24.53 -7.14 28.54
CA THR A 14 -23.35 -7.85 28.05
C THR A 14 -22.18 -6.86 27.99
N PRO A 15 -21.06 -7.11 28.69
CA PRO A 15 -19.89 -6.26 28.54
C PRO A 15 -19.43 -6.32 27.09
N VAL A 16 -19.42 -5.16 26.42
CA VAL A 16 -18.86 -5.03 25.08
C VAL A 16 -17.34 -5.00 25.24
N TRP A 17 -16.70 -6.15 25.08
CA TRP A 17 -15.26 -6.18 24.88
C TRP A 17 -14.96 -5.85 23.42
N ALA A 18 -14.23 -4.75 23.21
CA ALA A 18 -13.65 -4.47 21.90
C ALA A 18 -12.69 -5.62 21.56
N ALA A 19 -12.92 -6.25 20.41
CA ALA A 19 -12.01 -7.27 19.92
C ALA A 19 -10.61 -6.67 19.72
N PRO A 20 -9.53 -7.43 19.98
CA PRO A 20 -8.17 -6.90 19.93
C PRO A 20 -7.85 -6.30 18.55
N ARG A 21 -6.93 -5.33 18.54
CA ARG A 21 -6.40 -4.74 17.30
C ARG A 21 -5.79 -5.83 16.45
N THR A 22 -6.19 -5.87 15.18
CA THR A 22 -5.56 -6.70 14.15
C THR A 22 -4.75 -5.81 13.21
N SER A 23 -3.70 -6.37 12.62
CA SER A 23 -2.86 -5.69 11.64
C SER A 23 -2.57 -6.63 10.48
N VAL A 24 -2.68 -6.12 9.26
CA VAL A 24 -2.29 -6.81 8.04
C VAL A 24 -1.20 -5.98 7.38
N THR A 25 -0.02 -6.57 7.22
CA THR A 25 1.08 -5.93 6.50
C THR A 25 0.86 -6.02 4.99
N LEU A 26 1.06 -4.91 4.28
CA LEU A 26 0.97 -4.83 2.82
C LEU A 26 2.37 -4.88 2.20
N ASP A 27 3.01 -6.04 2.24
CA ASP A 27 4.40 -6.26 1.77
C ASP A 27 4.50 -7.04 0.44
N SER A 28 3.36 -7.34 -0.17
CA SER A 28 3.28 -8.20 -1.35
C SER A 28 2.30 -7.69 -2.40
N GLY A 29 2.40 -8.22 -3.61
CA GLY A 29 1.54 -7.84 -4.74
C GLY A 29 1.83 -6.47 -5.36
N TRP A 30 2.88 -5.78 -4.92
CA TRP A 30 3.23 -4.47 -5.42
C TRP A 30 3.76 -4.49 -6.85
N SER A 31 3.37 -3.48 -7.61
CA SER A 31 3.92 -3.16 -8.92
C SER A 31 4.22 -1.68 -9.00
N MET A 32 5.22 -1.32 -9.80
CA MET A 32 5.59 0.06 -10.06
C MET A 32 5.77 0.32 -11.56
N ARG A 33 5.68 1.60 -11.94
CA ARG A 33 6.10 2.11 -13.25
C ARG A 33 6.40 3.60 -13.15
N ILE A 34 7.00 4.17 -14.18
CA ILE A 34 7.02 5.63 -14.37
C ILE A 34 5.58 6.15 -14.38
N ASP A 35 5.33 7.25 -13.68
CA ASP A 35 4.03 7.91 -13.70
C ASP A 35 3.68 8.32 -15.15
N PRO A 36 2.52 7.92 -15.68
CA PRO A 36 2.10 8.33 -17.02
C PRO A 36 2.04 9.85 -17.25
N ALA A 37 1.91 10.65 -16.19
CA ALA A 37 1.95 12.11 -16.26
C ALA A 37 3.36 12.64 -16.60
N ASP A 38 4.42 11.93 -16.20
CA ASP A 38 5.80 12.20 -16.61
C ASP A 38 6.07 11.63 -18.01
N THR A 39 5.45 12.28 -18.99
CA THR A 39 5.50 11.86 -20.40
C THR A 39 6.92 11.86 -20.97
N ALA A 40 7.81 12.73 -20.44
CA ALA A 40 9.19 12.82 -20.88
C ALA A 40 9.98 11.58 -20.43
N ALA A 41 9.93 11.23 -19.15
CA ALA A 41 10.60 10.03 -18.64
C ALA A 41 10.00 8.76 -19.23
N ALA A 42 8.66 8.68 -19.36
CA ALA A 42 7.99 7.53 -19.94
C ALA A 42 8.43 7.26 -21.40
N LYS A 43 8.61 8.33 -22.18
CA LYS A 43 9.13 8.24 -23.55
C LYS A 43 10.61 7.85 -23.60
N ALA A 44 11.43 8.40 -22.70
CA ALA A 44 12.86 8.12 -22.64
C ALA A 44 13.16 6.68 -22.15
N HIS A 45 12.32 6.14 -21.26
CA HIS A 45 12.52 4.85 -20.60
C HIS A 45 11.30 3.92 -20.77
N PRO A 46 10.99 3.47 -22.01
CA PRO A 46 9.76 2.76 -22.31
C PRO A 46 9.63 1.39 -21.62
N LYS A 47 10.75 0.80 -21.17
CA LYS A 47 10.73 -0.44 -20.35
C LYS A 47 10.21 -0.16 -18.95
N ALA A 48 10.58 0.97 -18.34
CA ALA A 48 10.17 1.39 -17.01
C ALA A 48 8.78 2.05 -17.01
N ALA A 49 8.28 2.49 -18.16
CA ALA A 49 6.90 2.95 -18.34
C ALA A 49 5.85 1.81 -18.27
N ARG A 50 6.29 0.55 -18.34
CA ARG A 50 5.42 -0.63 -18.16
C ARG A 50 5.40 -1.02 -16.70
N TRP A 51 4.32 -1.70 -16.27
CA TRP A 51 4.24 -2.26 -14.93
C TRP A 51 5.33 -3.31 -14.70
N LEU A 52 6.14 -3.09 -13.67
CA LEU A 52 7.17 -3.98 -13.16
C LEU A 52 6.77 -4.44 -11.77
N ARG A 53 7.26 -5.61 -11.36
CA ARG A 53 7.14 -6.04 -9.97
C ARG A 53 7.92 -5.07 -9.08
N ALA A 54 7.34 -4.71 -7.94
CA ALA A 54 7.98 -3.88 -6.93
C ALA A 54 8.10 -4.63 -5.60
N THR A 55 9.09 -4.24 -4.81
CA THR A 55 9.32 -4.77 -3.46
C THR A 55 9.03 -3.67 -2.45
N VAL A 56 8.19 -3.96 -1.46
CA VAL A 56 7.86 -3.03 -0.37
C VAL A 56 8.09 -3.76 0.96
N PRO A 57 8.97 -3.25 1.85
CA PRO A 57 9.74 -2.01 1.72
C PRO A 57 10.85 -2.09 0.65
N GLY A 58 11.11 -0.97 -0.04
CA GLY A 58 12.07 -0.90 -1.14
C GLY A 58 12.14 0.48 -1.81
N SER A 59 12.78 0.55 -2.98
CA SER A 59 12.94 1.78 -3.78
C SER A 59 12.81 1.50 -5.28
N ALA A 60 12.47 2.53 -6.07
CA ALA A 60 12.41 2.41 -7.52
C ALA A 60 13.76 1.98 -8.13
N GLN A 61 14.86 2.50 -7.58
CA GLN A 61 16.23 2.17 -7.98
C GLN A 61 16.48 0.67 -7.85
N THR A 62 16.16 0.08 -6.68
CA THR A 62 16.36 -1.36 -6.43
C THR A 62 15.46 -2.24 -7.29
N ASP A 63 14.22 -1.83 -7.52
CA ASP A 63 13.29 -2.58 -8.36
C ASP A 63 13.70 -2.56 -9.84
N LEU A 64 14.22 -1.43 -10.34
CA LEU A 64 14.79 -1.36 -11.69
C LEU A 64 16.07 -2.19 -11.83
N MET A 65 16.92 -2.26 -10.80
CA MET A 65 18.09 -3.14 -10.78
C MET A 65 17.66 -4.61 -10.84
N ALA A 66 16.68 -5.01 -10.04
CA ALA A 66 16.12 -6.37 -10.05
C ALA A 66 15.51 -6.73 -11.41
N ALA A 67 14.86 -5.76 -12.06
CA ALA A 67 14.34 -5.89 -13.43
C ALA A 67 15.42 -5.81 -14.52
N LYS A 68 16.70 -5.59 -14.17
CA LYS A 68 17.84 -5.41 -15.08
C LYS A 68 17.65 -4.26 -16.08
N ILE A 69 16.92 -3.21 -15.69
CA ILE A 69 16.71 -2.00 -16.50
C ILE A 69 17.85 -1.01 -16.28
N VAL A 70 18.35 -0.92 -15.05
CA VAL A 70 19.54 -0.13 -14.69
C VAL A 70 20.65 -1.05 -14.18
N PRO A 71 21.92 -0.73 -14.43
CA PRO A 71 23.03 -1.50 -13.91
C PRO A 71 23.25 -1.23 -12.42
N ASP A 72 24.03 -2.09 -11.77
CA ASP A 72 24.51 -1.87 -10.41
C ASP A 72 25.35 -0.58 -10.33
N PRO A 73 24.88 0.45 -9.58
CA PRO A 73 25.50 1.77 -9.55
C PRO A 73 26.85 1.77 -8.83
N TYR A 74 27.15 0.76 -8.00
CA TYR A 74 28.42 0.65 -7.28
C TYR A 74 29.57 0.09 -8.14
N LYS A 75 29.32 -0.21 -9.42
CA LYS A 75 30.32 -0.78 -10.34
C LYS A 75 30.80 0.25 -11.36
N GLY A 76 32.09 0.57 -11.31
CA GLY A 76 32.74 1.46 -12.29
C GLY A 76 32.04 2.82 -12.35
N LEU A 77 31.67 3.24 -13.57
CA LEU A 77 31.01 4.54 -13.82
C LEU A 77 29.48 4.42 -13.96
N ASN A 78 28.87 3.39 -13.36
CA ASN A 78 27.43 3.14 -13.51
C ASN A 78 26.55 4.08 -12.68
N GLU A 79 27.10 4.75 -11.67
CA GLU A 79 26.36 5.74 -10.86
C GLU A 79 25.68 6.81 -11.73
N ALA A 80 26.36 7.33 -12.76
CA ALA A 80 25.79 8.31 -13.66
C ALA A 80 24.61 7.76 -14.49
N LYS A 81 24.57 6.44 -14.71
CA LYS A 81 23.55 5.78 -15.55
C LYS A 81 22.21 5.60 -14.86
N ILE A 82 22.15 5.73 -13.53
CA ILE A 82 20.91 5.59 -12.75
C ILE A 82 20.31 6.94 -12.33
N GLN A 83 21.01 8.07 -12.54
CA GLN A 83 20.58 9.39 -12.06
C GLN A 83 19.17 9.79 -12.51
N TRP A 84 18.76 9.40 -13.73
CA TRP A 84 17.43 9.68 -14.25
C TRP A 84 16.30 9.15 -13.35
N VAL A 85 16.53 8.08 -12.59
CA VAL A 85 15.53 7.46 -11.71
C VAL A 85 15.07 8.42 -10.61
N GLY A 86 15.98 9.21 -10.04
CA GLY A 86 15.66 10.20 -9.00
C GLY A 86 15.05 11.50 -9.54
N LEU A 87 15.00 11.66 -10.87
CA LEU A 87 14.41 12.80 -11.57
C LEU A 87 13.07 12.43 -12.24
N THR A 88 12.56 11.23 -11.96
CA THR A 88 11.37 10.65 -12.59
C THR A 88 10.29 10.45 -11.54
N ASP A 89 9.04 10.77 -11.88
CA ASP A 89 7.91 10.46 -11.03
C ASP A 89 7.52 8.98 -11.14
N TRP A 90 7.16 8.37 -10.01
CA TRP A 90 6.88 6.93 -9.91
C TRP A 90 5.46 6.66 -9.41
N GLN A 91 4.80 5.72 -10.07
CA GLN A 91 3.49 5.22 -9.67
C GLN A 91 3.62 3.79 -9.11
N TYR A 92 3.22 3.61 -7.86
CA TYR A 92 3.09 2.30 -7.20
C TYR A 92 1.64 1.88 -7.08
N ARG A 93 1.37 0.57 -7.12
CA ARG A 93 0.04 0.00 -6.82
C ARG A 93 0.13 -1.37 -6.17
N THR A 94 -0.89 -1.68 -5.37
CA THR A 94 -1.19 -3.04 -4.90
C THR A 94 -2.70 -3.20 -4.73
N THR A 95 -3.17 -4.39 -4.36
CA THR A 95 -4.57 -4.67 -4.04
C THR A 95 -4.71 -5.04 -2.58
N LEU A 96 -5.58 -4.32 -1.87
CA LEU A 96 -5.94 -4.63 -0.50
C LEU A 96 -7.13 -5.59 -0.51
N ARG A 97 -7.05 -6.68 0.25
CA ARG A 97 -8.16 -7.61 0.45
C ARG A 97 -8.66 -7.47 1.88
N MET A 98 -9.95 -7.21 2.03
CA MET A 98 -10.61 -7.09 3.32
C MET A 98 -11.79 -8.04 3.41
N THR A 99 -11.97 -8.66 4.57
CA THR A 99 -13.16 -9.47 4.87
C THR A 99 -14.30 -8.59 5.39
N ALA A 100 -15.53 -9.12 5.38
CA ALA A 100 -16.69 -8.42 5.92
C ALA A 100 -16.52 -8.10 7.41
N GLU A 101 -15.89 -9.00 8.17
CA GLU A 101 -15.63 -8.83 9.60
C GLU A 101 -14.59 -7.75 9.89
N GLN A 102 -13.64 -7.54 8.98
CA GLN A 102 -12.67 -6.45 9.07
C GLN A 102 -13.32 -5.10 8.76
N LEU A 103 -14.19 -5.06 7.75
CA LEU A 103 -14.93 -3.84 7.37
C LEU A 103 -16.02 -3.47 8.39
N ALA A 104 -16.50 -4.43 9.19
CA ALA A 104 -17.47 -4.20 10.25
C ALA A 104 -16.85 -3.64 11.55
N ARG A 105 -15.54 -3.38 11.59
CA ARG A 105 -14.87 -2.77 12.75
C ARG A 105 -15.15 -1.28 12.82
N ASP A 106 -15.19 -0.74 14.04
CA ASP A 106 -15.41 0.70 14.28
C ASP A 106 -14.29 1.58 13.70
N HIS A 107 -13.06 1.05 13.63
CA HIS A 107 -11.89 1.76 13.12
C HIS A 107 -11.08 0.87 12.16
N VAL A 108 -10.70 1.45 11.03
CA VAL A 108 -9.80 0.85 10.04
C VAL A 108 -8.84 1.93 9.56
N ASP A 109 -7.57 1.78 9.91
CA ASP A 109 -6.52 2.73 9.54
C ASP A 109 -5.59 2.13 8.47
N LEU A 110 -5.23 2.92 7.46
CA LEU A 110 -4.13 2.62 6.56
C LEU A 110 -2.89 3.39 7.05
N VAL A 111 -1.88 2.65 7.50
CA VAL A 111 -0.68 3.22 8.14
C VAL A 111 0.53 3.05 7.22
N PHE A 112 1.27 4.14 7.01
CA PHE A 112 2.54 4.15 6.29
C PHE A 112 3.66 4.49 7.26
N ASP A 113 4.55 3.54 7.53
CA ASP A 113 5.71 3.76 8.42
C ASP A 113 6.77 4.66 7.76
N GLY A 114 6.75 4.78 6.42
CA GLY A 114 7.62 5.68 5.66
C GLY A 114 7.22 5.78 4.20
N LEU A 115 7.25 7.00 3.68
CA LEU A 115 7.13 7.33 2.25
C LEU A 115 8.27 8.28 1.93
N ASP A 116 9.11 7.93 0.96
CA ASP A 116 10.25 8.74 0.51
C ASP A 116 9.93 9.35 -0.86
N THR A 117 9.58 10.63 -0.97
CA THR A 117 9.19 11.54 0.12
C THR A 117 7.90 12.28 -0.24
N PHE A 118 7.84 12.86 -1.45
CA PHE A 118 6.61 13.45 -1.98
C PHE A 118 5.72 12.35 -2.53
N ALA A 119 4.62 12.07 -1.83
CA ALA A 119 3.70 11.00 -2.19
C ALA A 119 2.25 11.48 -2.21
N GLU A 120 1.54 11.13 -3.27
CA GLU A 120 0.09 11.21 -3.34
C GLU A 120 -0.49 9.79 -3.25
N VAL A 121 -1.34 9.54 -2.25
CA VAL A 121 -1.93 8.22 -2.00
C VAL A 121 -3.42 8.25 -2.32
N ARG A 122 -3.86 7.28 -3.12
CA ARG A 122 -5.28 7.08 -3.46
C ARG A 122 -5.70 5.66 -3.11
N LEU A 123 -6.92 5.50 -2.61
CA LEU A 123 -7.53 4.20 -2.29
C LEU A 123 -8.93 4.16 -2.89
N ASN A 124 -9.16 3.24 -3.83
CA ASN A 124 -10.44 3.06 -4.53
C ASN A 124 -10.98 4.31 -5.28
N GLY A 125 -10.10 5.22 -5.71
CA GLY A 125 -10.45 6.44 -6.45
C GLY A 125 -9.49 7.57 -6.16
#